data_AF-A0A6F7WB24-F1
#
_entry.id   AF-A0A6F7WB24-F1
#
_cell.length_a   1.000
_cell.length_b   1.000
_cell.length_c   1.000
_cell.angle_alpha   90.00
_cell.angle_beta   90.00
_cell.angle_gamma   90.00
#
_symmetry.space_group_name_H-M   'P 1'
#
loop_
_entity.id
_entity.type
_entity.pdbx_description
1 polymer ?
#
loop_
_entity_poly.entity_id
_entity_poly.type
_entity_poly.pdbx_seq_one_letter_code
_entity_poly.pdbx_strand_id
1 'polypeptide(L)'
;MLVRIDAVPETVLELVCDRLFALLERSGCDPDRVRQVVMGLPAPVDPWRGSPLRPNGMPGWDGFPVAERLRTRFRAPAQVDNDANLISPGCGRWCTSAPCRWPRGS
;
A
#
# COMPACT_ATOMS: atom_id res chain seq x y z
N MET A 1 -4.32 15.46 9.58
CA MET A 1 -2.87 15.60 9.85
C MET A 1 -2.13 15.12 8.63
N LEU A 2 -1.32 15.99 8.02
CA LEU A 2 -0.51 15.65 6.84
C LEU A 2 0.65 14.73 7.27
N VAL A 3 0.93 13.70 6.48
CA VAL A 3 2.12 12.85 6.67
C VAL A 3 3.22 13.39 5.77
N ARG A 4 4.35 13.74 6.37
CA ARG A 4 5.53 14.22 5.67
C ARG A 4 6.23 13.04 4.99
N ILE A 5 6.21 13.04 3.66
CA ILE A 5 6.75 11.93 2.86
C ILE A 5 8.28 12.00 2.69
N ASP A 6 8.89 13.12 3.10
CA ASP A 6 10.34 13.31 3.17
C ASP A 6 10.96 12.72 4.46
N ALA A 7 10.14 12.15 5.34
CA ALA A 7 10.60 11.39 6.50
C ALA A 7 10.97 9.94 6.14
N VAL A 8 11.64 9.26 7.08
CA VAL A 8 12.06 7.86 6.97
C VAL A 8 10.84 6.98 6.61
N PRO A 9 10.91 6.20 5.51
CA PRO A 9 9.76 5.45 4.98
C PRO A 9 9.11 4.51 6.00
N GLU A 10 9.92 3.87 6.84
CA GLU A 10 9.48 2.99 7.92
C GLU A 10 8.55 3.72 8.88
N THR A 11 8.99 4.87 9.39
CA THR A 11 8.20 5.68 10.33
C THR A 11 6.91 6.18 9.70
N VAL A 12 6.96 6.59 8.43
CA VAL A 12 5.77 7.01 7.69
C VAL A 12 4.78 5.86 7.54
N LEU A 13 5.27 4.69 7.14
CA LEU A 13 4.42 3.53 6.89
C LEU A 13 3.81 2.97 8.18
N GLU A 14 4.58 2.91 9.27
CA GLU A 14 4.09 2.54 10.60
C GLU A 14 2.95 3.46 11.04
N LEU A 15 3.16 4.77 10.93
CA LEU A 15 2.16 5.77 11.28
C LEU A 15 0.88 5.64 10.44
N VAL A 16 1.00 5.34 9.14
CA VAL A 16 -0.16 5.08 8.27
C VAL A 16 -0.87 3.80 8.70
N CYS A 17 -0.14 2.72 8.97
CA CYS A 17 -0.73 1.47 9.44
C CYS A 17 -1.51 1.69 10.74
N ASP A 18 -0.92 2.30 11.75
CA ASP A 18 -1.57 2.48 13.04
C ASP A 18 -2.87 3.29 12.94
N ARG A 19 -2.91 4.29 12.04
CA ARG A 19 -4.15 5.03 11.76
C ARG A 19 -5.21 4.18 11.07
N LEU A 20 -4.82 3.30 10.15
CA LEU A 20 -5.75 2.38 9.50
C LEU A 20 -6.30 1.36 10.51
N PHE A 21 -5.48 0.84 11.43
CA PHE A 21 -5.98 -0.03 12.52
C PHE A 21 -6.94 0.72 13.43
N ALA A 22 -6.61 1.94 13.86
CA ALA A 22 -7.52 2.77 14.65
C ALA A 22 -8.84 3.07 13.91
N LEU A 23 -8.80 3.20 12.57
CA LEU A 23 -10.01 3.36 11.76
C LEU A 23 -10.87 2.09 11.74
N LEU A 24 -10.25 0.92 11.59
CA LEU A 24 -10.93 -0.38 11.61
C LEU A 24 -11.62 -0.61 12.95
N GLU A 25 -10.91 -0.37 14.05
CA GLU A 25 -11.43 -0.45 15.42
C GLU A 25 -12.64 0.47 15.62
N ARG A 26 -12.52 1.76 15.24
CA ARG A 26 -13.61 2.73 15.34
C ARG A 26 -14.82 2.36 14.48
N SER A 27 -14.62 1.59 13.42
CA SER A 27 -15.68 1.15 12.51
C SER A 27 -16.27 -0.20 12.91
N GLY A 28 -15.82 -0.82 14.01
CA GLY A 28 -16.24 -2.16 14.44
C GLY A 28 -15.82 -3.26 13.47
N CYS A 29 -14.82 -3.00 12.64
CA CYS A 29 -14.31 -3.94 11.65
C CYS A 29 -13.13 -4.70 12.24
N ASP A 30 -13.26 -6.02 12.27
CA ASP A 30 -12.16 -6.92 12.62
C ASP A 30 -11.03 -6.80 11.56
N PRO A 31 -9.80 -6.46 11.95
CA PRO A 31 -8.67 -6.40 11.02
C PRO A 31 -8.39 -7.71 10.29
N ASP A 32 -8.70 -8.87 10.87
CA ASP A 32 -8.53 -10.16 10.20
C ASP A 32 -9.56 -10.38 9.07
N ARG A 33 -10.59 -9.52 8.98
CA ARG A 33 -11.56 -9.50 7.87
C ARG A 33 -11.15 -8.60 6.72
N VAL A 34 -9.99 -7.93 6.80
CA VAL A 34 -9.46 -7.12 5.70
C VAL A 34 -9.14 -8.05 4.51
N ARG A 35 -9.86 -7.86 3.40
CA ARG A 35 -9.68 -8.70 2.21
C ARG A 35 -8.47 -8.29 1.37
N GLN A 36 -8.15 -7.00 1.36
CA GLN A 36 -7.08 -6.41 0.55
C GLN A 36 -6.77 -4.99 1.03
N VAL A 37 -5.50 -4.59 0.92
CA VAL A 37 -5.04 -3.22 1.13
C VAL A 37 -4.48 -2.67 -0.17
N VAL A 38 -4.89 -1.47 -0.55
CA VAL A 38 -4.36 -0.77 -1.74
C VAL A 38 -3.86 0.59 -1.28
N MET A 39 -2.61 0.92 -1.61
CA MET A 39 -1.96 2.19 -1.27
C MET A 39 -1.49 2.91 -2.52
N GLY A 40 -1.80 4.21 -2.61
CA GLY A 40 -1.25 5.10 -3.62
C GLY A 40 -0.02 5.82 -3.11
N LEU A 41 1.00 5.96 -3.96
CA LEU A 41 2.19 6.77 -3.67
C LEU A 41 2.40 7.83 -4.75
N PRO A 42 2.87 9.03 -4.40
CA PRO A 42 3.16 10.11 -5.35
C PRO A 42 4.53 9.89 -6.02
N ALA A 43 4.73 8.71 -6.61
CA ALA A 43 5.97 8.29 -7.24
C ALA A 43 5.71 7.18 -8.27
N PRO A 44 6.61 6.96 -9.24
CA PRO A 44 6.64 5.71 -9.99
C PRO A 44 6.81 4.53 -9.02
N VAL A 45 6.06 3.45 -9.25
CA VAL A 45 6.08 2.23 -8.43
C VAL A 45 6.40 1.03 -9.32
N ASP A 46 7.25 0.14 -8.83
CA ASP A 46 7.47 -1.16 -9.47
C ASP A 46 6.17 -1.98 -9.37
N PRO A 47 5.53 -2.33 -10.49
CA PRO A 47 4.23 -3.00 -10.48
C PRO A 47 4.29 -4.44 -9.95
N TRP A 48 5.48 -5.05 -9.91
CA TRP A 48 5.68 -6.42 -9.40
C TRP A 48 6.03 -6.42 -7.92
N ARG A 49 6.90 -5.49 -7.50
CA ARG A 49 7.39 -5.43 -6.11
C ARG A 49 6.53 -4.55 -5.20
N GLY A 50 5.79 -3.60 -5.78
CA GLY A 50 5.05 -2.58 -5.03
C GLY A 50 5.97 -1.67 -4.22
N SER A 51 7.18 -1.43 -4.73
CA SER A 51 8.18 -0.54 -4.13
C SER A 51 8.34 0.73 -5.00
N PRO A 52 8.55 1.92 -4.41
CA PRO A 52 8.81 3.13 -5.17
C PRO A 52 10.09 3.02 -6.00
N LEU A 53 10.10 3.63 -7.19
CA LEU A 53 11.24 3.67 -8.10
C LEU A 53 11.76 5.11 -8.20
N ARG A 54 12.97 5.34 -7.66
CA ARG A 54 13.70 6.62 -7.69
C ARG A 54 12.80 7.85 -7.46
N PRO A 55 12.06 7.90 -6.34
CA PRO A 55 11.14 9.00 -6.09
C PRO A 55 11.91 10.30 -5.82
N ASN A 56 11.60 11.35 -6.59
CA ASN A 56 12.21 12.67 -6.39
C ASN A 56 11.62 13.33 -5.13
N GLY A 57 12.47 13.75 -4.19
CA GLY A 57 12.03 14.41 -2.95
C GLY A 57 11.57 13.47 -1.83
N MET A 58 11.79 12.16 -1.94
CA MET A 58 11.46 11.15 -0.92
C MET A 58 12.69 10.32 -0.53
N PRO A 59 13.60 10.84 0.32
CA PRO A 59 14.80 10.12 0.71
C PRO A 59 14.50 8.79 1.41
N GLY A 60 15.20 7.73 1.03
CA GLY A 60 15.05 6.38 1.61
C GLY A 60 13.91 5.54 1.02
N TRP A 61 13.03 6.13 0.21
CA TRP A 61 11.89 5.42 -0.37
C TRP A 61 12.22 4.57 -1.59
N ASP A 62 13.35 4.83 -2.26
CA ASP A 62 13.78 4.06 -3.43
C ASP A 62 13.97 2.58 -3.06
N GLY A 63 13.19 1.71 -3.68
CA GLY A 63 13.22 0.27 -3.41
C GLY A 63 12.65 -0.16 -2.05
N PHE A 64 12.09 0.76 -1.25
CA PHE A 64 11.51 0.42 0.04
C PHE A 64 10.31 -0.56 -0.13
N PRO A 65 10.26 -1.69 0.59
CA PRO A 65 9.31 -2.78 0.33
C PRO A 65 7.91 -2.50 0.93
N VAL A 66 7.24 -1.44 0.46
CA VAL A 66 5.95 -0.97 1.00
C VAL A 66 4.88 -2.07 0.96
N ALA A 67 4.71 -2.74 -0.19
CA ALA A 67 3.69 -3.79 -0.33
C ALA A 67 3.92 -4.97 0.63
N GLU A 68 5.17 -5.40 0.82
CA GLU A 68 5.51 -6.48 1.75
C GLU A 68 5.20 -6.10 3.21
N ARG A 69 5.59 -4.88 3.62
CA ARG A 69 5.30 -4.37 4.97
C ARG A 69 3.80 -4.32 5.26
N LEU A 70 3.00 -3.85 4.30
CA LEU A 70 1.54 -3.84 4.41
C LEU A 70 0.98 -5.25 4.51
N ARG A 71 1.47 -6.21 3.70
CA ARG A 71 1.03 -7.61 3.78
C ARG A 71 1.29 -8.22 5.14
N THR A 72 2.47 -7.99 5.69
CA THR A 72 2.83 -8.48 7.03
C THR A 72 1.95 -7.86 8.11
N ARG A 73 1.72 -6.55 8.03
CA ARG A 73 0.98 -5.81 9.07
C ARG A 73 -0.52 -6.11 9.08
N PHE A 74 -1.14 -6.26 7.91
CA PHE A 74 -2.59 -6.52 7.77
C PHE A 74 -2.93 -8.00 7.56
N ARG A 75 -1.94 -8.88 7.42
CA ARG A 75 -2.12 -10.33 7.11
C ARG A 75 -3.02 -10.57 5.89
N ALA A 76 -3.03 -9.62 4.97
CA ALA A 76 -3.89 -9.59 3.80
C ALA A 76 -3.07 -9.26 2.54
N PRO A 77 -3.56 -9.59 1.33
CA PRO A 77 -2.97 -9.11 0.09
C PRO A 77 -2.84 -7.57 0.11
N ALA A 78 -1.66 -7.06 -0.23
CA ALA A 78 -1.44 -5.63 -0.37
C ALA A 78 -0.83 -5.29 -1.73
N GLN A 79 -1.28 -4.17 -2.28
CA GLN A 79 -0.81 -3.62 -3.55
C GLN A 79 -0.52 -2.13 -3.40
N VAL A 80 0.49 -1.68 -4.12
CA VAL A 80 0.95 -0.30 -4.12
C VAL A 80 1.03 0.12 -5.57
N ASP A 81 0.51 1.31 -5.87
CA ASP A 81 0.55 1.88 -7.21
C ASP A 81 0.79 3.39 -7.13
N ASN A 82 1.11 3.99 -8.26
CA ASN A 82 1.13 5.42 -8.43
C ASN A 82 -0.26 6.01 -8.16
N ASP A 83 -0.33 7.09 -7.38
CA ASP A 83 -1.59 7.75 -7.02
C ASP A 83 -2.42 8.19 -8.23
N ALA A 84 -1.78 8.61 -9.33
CA ALA A 84 -2.44 8.91 -10.60
C ALA A 84 -3.13 7.69 -11.22
N ASN A 85 -2.58 6.48 -11.04
CA ASN A 85 -3.18 5.24 -11.53
C ASN A 85 -4.43 4.84 -10.71
N LEU A 86 -4.48 5.20 -9.43
CA LEU A 86 -5.62 4.90 -8.56
C LEU A 86 -6.84 5.80 -8.82
N ILE A 87 -6.63 7.00 -9.35
CA ILE A 87 -7.70 7.96 -9.70
C ILE A 87 -8.23 7.71 -11.12
N SER A 88 -7.52 6.93 -11.94
CA SER A 88 -7.97 6.52 -13.27
C SER A 88 -9.19 5.58 -13.20
N PRO A 89 -10.09 5.55 -14.21
CA PRO A 89 -11.18 4.56 -14.30
C PRO A 89 -10.72 3.10 -14.23
N GLY A 90 -9.42 2.84 -14.39
CA GLY A 90 -8.75 1.59 -14.02
C GLY A 90 -8.75 1.24 -12.53
N CYS A 91 -9.28 2.07 -11.63
CA CYS A 91 -9.49 1.75 -10.21
C CYS A 91 -10.33 0.45 -10.04
N GLY A 92 -11.22 0.17 -11.01
CA GLY A 92 -11.93 -1.11 -11.12
C GLY A 92 -11.01 -2.33 -11.32
N ARG A 93 -9.76 -2.16 -11.77
CA ARG A 93 -8.76 -3.24 -11.79
C ARG A 93 -8.48 -3.76 -10.38
N TRP A 94 -8.50 -2.87 -9.40
CA TRP A 94 -8.16 -3.18 -8.01
C TRP A 94 -9.38 -3.63 -7.20
N CYS A 95 -10.59 -3.21 -7.60
CA CYS A 95 -11.84 -3.54 -6.91
C CYS A 95 -12.70 -4.62 -7.59
N THR A 96 -12.62 -4.83 -8.92
CA THR A 96 -13.59 -5.68 -9.66
C THR A 96 -13.01 -6.63 -10.71
N SER A 97 -11.71 -6.62 -11.05
CA SER A 97 -11.21 -7.53 -12.09
C SER A 97 -10.34 -8.69 -11.57
N ALA A 98 -10.95 -9.88 -11.58
CA ALA A 98 -10.33 -11.20 -11.80
C ALA A 98 -9.46 -11.79 -10.66
N PRO A 99 -9.44 -13.15 -10.50
CA PRO A 99 -8.99 -13.79 -9.28
C PRO A 99 -7.52 -13.49 -9.04
N CYS A 100 -7.18 -13.18 -7.78
CA CYS A 100 -5.82 -13.07 -7.24
C CYS A 100 -4.80 -13.82 -8.11
N ARG A 101 -4.16 -13.14 -9.06
CA ARG A 101 -3.12 -13.73 -9.90
C ARG A 101 -1.78 -13.53 -9.19
N TRP A 102 -1.68 -14.14 -8.02
CA TRP A 102 -0.41 -14.42 -7.39
C TRP A 102 0.12 -15.72 -8.03
N PRO A 103 1.38 -15.79 -8.48
CA PRO A 103 1.98 -17.09 -8.74
C PRO A 103 2.02 -17.81 -7.40
N ARG A 104 1.17 -18.83 -7.22
CA ARG A 104 1.36 -19.76 -6.11
C ARG A 104 2.77 -20.33 -6.30
N GLY A 105 3.70 -19.89 -5.46
CA GLY A 105 5.03 -20.47 -5.40
C GLY A 105 4.86 -21.96 -5.17
N SER A 106 5.53 -22.74 -6.01
CA SER A 106 5.82 -24.16 -5.81
C SER A 106 6.54 -24.38 -4.49
#